data_AF-A0A7Y3S276-F1
#
_entry.id   AF-A0A7Y3S276-F1
#
_cell.length_a   1.000
_cell.length_b   1.000
_cell.length_c   1.000
_cell.angle_alpha   90.00
_cell.angle_beta   90.00
_cell.angle_gamma   90.00
#
_symmetry.space_group_name_H-M   'P 1'
#
loop_
_entity.id
_entity.type
_entity.pdbx_description
1 polymer ?
#
loop_
_entity_poly.entity_id
_entity_poly.type
_entity_poly.pdbx_seq_one_letter_code
_entity_poly.pdbx_strand_id
1 'polypeptide(L)'
;MTVARKSIGERLAQLEAQRKTLQIRLSKQERAIDTRRKVLIGTLVLHRLEHDRDVQIGGGLAAWLRSELPKFLTRHGDRDLFDDLLKPQANEPSLGNVGNIGNRSAAS
;
A
#
# COMPACT_ATOMS: atom_id res chain seq x y z
N MET A 1 -29.71 52.19 11.31
CA MET A 1 -29.24 51.03 12.09
C MET A 1 -27.71 51.03 12.07
N THR A 2 -27.10 51.36 13.19
CA THR A 2 -25.64 51.55 13.33
C THR A 2 -24.94 50.19 13.43
N VAL A 3 -23.96 49.95 12.56
CA VAL A 3 -23.16 48.72 12.57
C VAL A 3 -22.25 48.75 13.80
N ALA A 4 -22.54 47.94 14.81
CA ALA A 4 -21.64 47.73 15.94
C ALA A 4 -20.28 47.24 15.41
N ARG A 5 -19.22 48.04 15.64
CA ARG A 5 -17.86 47.64 15.30
C ARG A 5 -17.47 46.48 16.23
N LYS A 6 -17.44 45.26 15.68
CA LYS A 6 -16.87 44.08 16.38
C LYS A 6 -15.54 44.45 17.02
N SER A 7 -15.34 44.08 18.28
CA SER A 7 -14.08 44.31 18.97
C SER A 7 -12.95 43.57 18.24
N ILE A 8 -11.72 44.04 18.36
CA ILE A 8 -10.55 43.40 17.74
C ILE A 8 -10.45 41.93 18.20
N GLY A 9 -10.80 41.63 19.46
CA GLY A 9 -10.84 40.28 20.00
C GLY A 9 -11.87 39.38 19.31
N GLU A 10 -13.09 39.89 19.04
CA GLU A 10 -14.11 39.13 18.32
C GLU A 10 -13.71 38.83 16.87
N ARG A 11 -13.03 39.79 16.22
CA ARG A 11 -12.48 39.57 14.86
C ARG A 11 -11.36 38.53 14.88
N LEU A 12 -10.49 38.55 15.89
CA LEU A 12 -9.43 37.56 16.06
C LEU A 12 -10.02 36.15 16.25
N ALA A 13 -10.99 36.02 17.16
CA ALA A 13 -11.69 34.77 17.42
C ALA A 13 -12.40 34.23 16.17
N GLN A 14 -13.02 35.13 15.37
CA GLN A 14 -13.66 34.75 14.12
C GLN A 14 -12.66 34.23 13.08
N LEU A 15 -11.52 34.90 12.92
CA LEU A 15 -10.46 34.46 11.99
C LEU A 15 -9.85 33.12 12.43
N GLU A 16 -9.65 32.94 13.73
CA GLU A 16 -9.11 31.69 14.28
C GLU A 16 -10.09 30.51 14.10
N ALA A 17 -11.39 30.75 14.31
CA ALA A 17 -12.44 29.76 14.04
C ALA A 17 -12.51 29.39 12.54
N GLN A 18 -12.36 30.37 11.65
CA GLN A 18 -12.30 30.13 10.20
C GLN A 18 -11.06 29.32 9.82
N ARG A 19 -9.88 29.67 10.35
CA ARG A 19 -8.64 28.91 10.12
C ARG A 19 -8.79 27.46 10.58
N LYS A 20 -9.30 27.23 11.78
CA LYS A 20 -9.51 25.88 12.32
C LYS A 20 -10.45 25.07 11.45
N THR A 21 -11.51 25.69 10.94
CA THR A 21 -12.46 25.04 10.01
C THR A 21 -11.78 24.62 8.71
N LEU A 22 -10.98 25.51 8.11
CA LEU A 22 -10.22 25.21 6.89
C LEU A 22 -9.20 24.10 7.11
N GLN A 23 -8.49 24.12 8.24
CA GLN A 23 -7.52 23.09 8.60
C GLN A 23 -8.16 21.71 8.77
N ILE A 24 -9.34 21.65 9.41
CA ILE A 24 -10.10 20.40 9.54
C ILE A 24 -10.50 19.86 8.16
N ARG A 25 -10.94 20.74 7.24
CA ARG A 25 -11.32 20.35 5.88
C ARG A 25 -10.11 19.84 5.10
N LEU A 26 -8.97 20.53 5.19
CA LEU A 26 -7.73 20.11 4.54
C LEU A 26 -7.28 18.74 5.03
N SER A 27 -7.23 18.54 6.36
CA SER A 27 -6.84 17.25 6.96
C SER A 27 -7.78 16.10 6.56
N LYS A 28 -9.09 16.39 6.39
CA LYS A 28 -10.04 15.39 5.85
C LYS A 28 -9.74 15.04 4.40
N GLN A 29 -9.43 16.03 3.57
CA GLN A 29 -9.09 15.81 2.16
C GLN A 29 -7.79 15.01 2.02
N GLU A 30 -6.77 15.33 2.80
CA GLU A 30 -5.49 14.61 2.81
C GLU A 30 -5.70 13.13 3.17
N ARG A 31 -6.47 12.84 4.23
CA ARG A 31 -6.83 11.46 4.59
C ARG A 31 -7.61 10.74 3.49
N ALA A 32 -8.53 11.42 2.81
CA ALA A 32 -9.29 10.85 1.70
C ALA A 32 -8.38 10.50 0.51
N ILE A 33 -7.44 11.38 0.17
CA ILE A 33 -6.45 11.16 -0.88
C ILE A 33 -5.51 10.01 -0.51
N ASP A 34 -5.00 9.99 0.72
CA ASP A 34 -4.12 8.94 1.23
C ASP A 34 -4.82 7.57 1.21
N THR A 35 -6.06 7.49 1.68
CA THR A 35 -6.87 6.26 1.63
C THR A 35 -7.07 5.81 0.19
N ARG A 36 -7.44 6.73 -0.73
CA ARG A 36 -7.64 6.40 -2.14
C ARG A 36 -6.35 5.89 -2.79
N ARG A 37 -5.20 6.50 -2.50
CA ARG A 37 -3.91 6.06 -3.01
C ARG A 37 -3.57 4.65 -2.53
N LYS A 38 -3.72 4.39 -1.23
CA LYS A 38 -3.45 3.07 -0.63
C LYS A 38 -4.35 1.99 -1.21
N VAL A 39 -5.65 2.26 -1.35
CA VAL A 39 -6.60 1.32 -1.94
C VAL A 39 -6.25 1.02 -3.40
N LEU A 40 -6.02 2.05 -4.23
CA LEU A 40 -5.72 1.84 -5.65
C LEU A 40 -4.43 1.03 -5.86
N ILE A 41 -3.38 1.33 -5.09
CA ILE A 41 -2.14 0.56 -5.14
C ILE A 41 -2.38 -0.88 -4.69
N GLY A 42 -3.09 -1.08 -3.57
CA GLY A 42 -3.43 -2.41 -3.08
C GLY A 42 -4.20 -3.23 -4.10
N THR A 43 -5.25 -2.67 -4.69
CA THR A 43 -6.05 -3.33 -5.74
C THR A 43 -5.20 -3.69 -6.96
N LEU A 44 -4.31 -2.79 -7.42
CA LEU A 44 -3.44 -3.05 -8.55
C LEU A 44 -2.48 -4.23 -8.27
N VAL A 45 -1.87 -4.24 -7.08
CA VAL A 45 -0.94 -5.32 -6.68
C VAL A 45 -1.66 -6.65 -6.58
N LEU A 46 -2.83 -6.69 -5.93
CA LEU A 46 -3.65 -7.90 -5.82
C LEU A 46 -4.07 -8.42 -7.20
N HIS A 47 -4.57 -7.54 -8.07
CA HIS A 47 -4.96 -7.90 -9.42
C HIS A 47 -3.78 -8.49 -10.22
N ARG A 48 -2.58 -7.92 -10.10
CA ARG A 48 -1.37 -8.43 -10.76
C ARG A 48 -1.00 -9.82 -10.24
N LEU A 49 -1.08 -10.06 -8.94
CA LEU A 49 -0.79 -11.36 -8.33
C LEU A 49 -1.78 -12.44 -8.77
N GLU A 50 -3.06 -12.07 -8.95
CA GLU A 50 -4.11 -12.99 -9.40
C GLU A 50 -4.01 -13.32 -10.91
N HIS A 51 -3.78 -12.31 -11.75
CA HIS A 51 -3.97 -12.44 -13.21
C HIS A 51 -2.67 -12.56 -14.00
N ASP A 52 -1.55 -12.03 -13.51
CA ASP A 52 -0.29 -11.98 -14.26
C ASP A 52 0.76 -12.89 -13.61
N ARG A 53 0.79 -14.15 -14.05
CA ARG A 53 1.87 -15.11 -13.77
C ARG A 53 3.14 -14.84 -14.58
N ASP A 54 3.34 -13.60 -15.01
CA ASP A 54 4.51 -13.20 -15.76
C ASP A 54 5.73 -13.28 -14.82
N VAL A 55 6.60 -14.25 -15.08
CA VAL A 55 7.58 -14.82 -14.13
C VAL A 55 8.51 -13.75 -13.53
N GLN A 56 8.78 -12.66 -14.26
CA GLN A 56 9.72 -11.62 -13.84
C GLN A 56 9.14 -10.63 -12.83
N ILE A 57 7.87 -10.23 -12.98
CA ILE A 57 7.25 -9.24 -12.07
C ILE A 57 6.38 -9.94 -11.03
N GLY A 58 5.57 -10.92 -11.43
CA GLY A 58 4.68 -11.65 -10.51
C GLY A 58 5.46 -12.48 -9.49
N GLY A 59 6.49 -13.22 -9.94
CA GLY A 59 7.28 -14.10 -9.07
C GLY A 59 8.15 -13.34 -8.06
N GLY A 60 8.88 -12.31 -8.52
CA GLY A 60 9.71 -11.48 -7.64
C GLY A 60 8.89 -10.65 -6.65
N LEU A 61 7.78 -10.07 -7.10
CA LEU A 61 6.88 -9.29 -6.24
C LEU A 61 6.17 -10.17 -5.21
N ALA A 62 5.67 -11.34 -5.60
CA ALA A 62 5.04 -12.28 -4.68
C ALA A 62 6.02 -12.76 -3.60
N ALA A 63 7.24 -13.14 -3.99
CA ALA A 63 8.28 -13.55 -3.05
C ALA A 63 8.66 -12.42 -2.08
N TRP A 64 8.87 -11.21 -2.59
CA TRP A 64 9.12 -10.03 -1.76
C TRP A 64 7.96 -9.75 -0.79
N LEU A 65 6.72 -9.80 -1.28
CA LEU A 65 5.53 -9.51 -0.48
C LEU A 65 5.34 -10.55 0.64
N ARG A 66 5.58 -11.84 0.38
CA ARG A 66 5.59 -12.88 1.42
C ARG A 66 6.64 -12.62 2.51
N SER A 67 7.75 -11.97 2.17
CA SER A 67 8.81 -11.65 3.14
C SER A 67 8.54 -10.38 3.95
N GLU A 68 7.94 -9.35 3.34
CA GLU A 68 7.73 -8.04 3.97
C GLU A 68 6.35 -7.87 4.61
N LEU A 69 5.29 -8.42 4.01
CA LEU A 69 3.92 -8.26 4.49
C LEU A 69 3.74 -8.77 5.94
N PRO A 70 4.28 -9.93 6.35
CA PRO A 70 4.18 -10.39 7.74
C PRO A 70 4.84 -9.46 8.77
N LYS A 71 5.86 -8.68 8.36
CA LYS A 71 6.53 -7.68 9.21
C LYS A 71 5.68 -6.43 9.38
N PHE A 72 4.88 -6.10 8.37
CA PHE A 72 3.97 -4.96 8.39
C PHE A 72 2.66 -5.26 9.15
N LEU A 73 2.17 -6.49 9.08
CA LEU A 73 0.95 -6.93 9.76
C LEU A 73 1.20 -7.17 11.25
N THR A 74 0.75 -6.24 12.08
CA THR A 74 0.92 -6.30 13.54
C THR A 74 -0.21 -7.04 14.26
N ARG A 75 -1.40 -7.12 13.65
CA ARG A 75 -2.57 -7.79 14.23
C ARG A 75 -2.76 -9.17 13.61
N HIS A 76 -3.13 -10.15 14.44
CA HIS A 76 -3.42 -11.51 13.97
C HIS A 76 -4.56 -11.54 12.96
N GLY A 77 -5.68 -10.85 13.22
CA GLY A 77 -6.81 -10.81 12.29
C GLY A 77 -6.47 -10.20 10.93
N ASP A 78 -5.48 -9.31 10.85
CA ASP A 78 -5.03 -8.78 9.55
C ASP A 78 -4.17 -9.80 8.79
N ARG A 79 -3.45 -10.68 9.50
CA ARG A 79 -2.66 -11.77 8.87
C ARG A 79 -3.55 -12.81 8.20
N ASP A 80 -4.65 -13.16 8.87
CA ASP A 80 -5.60 -14.15 8.37
C ASP A 80 -6.23 -13.73 7.02
N LEU A 81 -6.29 -12.41 6.74
CA LEU A 81 -6.80 -11.88 5.46
C LEU A 81 -5.87 -12.12 4.26
N PHE A 82 -4.60 -12.47 4.48
CA PHE A 82 -3.60 -12.66 3.43
C PHE A 82 -3.01 -14.08 3.41
N ASP A 83 -3.66 -15.03 4.08
CA ASP A 83 -3.17 -16.41 4.23
C ASP A 83 -2.97 -17.14 2.90
N ASP A 84 -3.81 -16.83 1.91
CA ASP A 84 -3.76 -17.30 0.52
C ASP A 84 -2.52 -16.82 -0.23
N LEU A 85 -2.10 -15.58 0.05
CA LEU A 85 -0.93 -14.95 -0.52
C LEU A 85 0.37 -15.34 0.20
N LEU A 86 0.32 -15.49 1.53
CA LEU A 86 1.47 -15.81 2.37
C LEU A 86 1.94 -17.26 2.24
N LYS A 87 1.03 -18.19 1.94
CA LYS A 87 1.39 -19.60 1.75
C LYS A 87 2.00 -19.80 0.35
N PRO A 88 3.15 -20.49 0.24
CA PRO A 88 3.69 -20.86 -1.06
C PRO A 88 2.68 -21.71 -1.81
N GLN A 89 2.26 -21.25 -3.00
CA GLN A 89 1.42 -22.05 -3.88
C GLN A 89 2.31 -23.15 -4.48
N ALA A 90 1.87 -24.41 -4.41
CA ALA A 90 2.66 -25.59 -4.79
C ALA A 90 3.14 -25.61 -6.26
N ASN A 91 2.67 -24.67 -7.09
CA ASN A 91 3.01 -24.52 -8.50
C ASN A 91 3.90 -23.28 -8.81
N GLU A 92 4.47 -22.60 -7.82
CA GLU A 92 5.42 -21.53 -8.15
C GLU A 92 6.77 -22.10 -8.59
N PRO A 93 7.30 -21.66 -9.76
CA PRO A 93 8.63 -22.06 -10.18
C PRO A 93 9.64 -21.51 -9.17
N SER A 94 10.24 -22.42 -8.40
CA SER A 94 11.40 -22.11 -7.57
C SER A 94 12.44 -21.37 -8.40
N LEU A 95 12.80 -20.15 -7.98
CA LEU A 95 13.87 -19.34 -8.56
C LEU A 95 15.27 -19.99 -8.43
N GLY A 96 15.36 -21.24 -7.96
CA GLY A 96 16.59 -21.93 -7.62
C GLY A 96 17.20 -22.85 -8.68
N ASN A 97 16.73 -22.89 -9.94
CA ASN A 97 17.28 -23.83 -10.94
C ASN A 97 17.88 -23.21 -12.21
N VAL A 98 18.25 -21.92 -12.19
CA VAL A 98 19.03 -21.29 -13.26
C VAL A 98 20.53 -21.44 -12.94
N GLY A 99 21.09 -22.65 -13.12
CA GLY A 99 22.49 -22.85 -12.75
C GLY A 99 23.19 -24.15 -13.14
N ASN A 100 22.62 -25.03 -13.98
CA ASN A 100 23.35 -26.23 -14.42
C ASN A 100 23.08 -26.62 -15.88
N ILE A 101 23.49 -25.77 -16.81
CA ILE A 101 23.67 -26.15 -18.22
C ILE A 101 25.10 -25.76 -18.61
N GLY A 102 26.04 -26.67 -18.41
CA GLY A 102 27.41 -26.41 -18.82
C GLY A 102 28.46 -27.38 -18.31
N ASN A 103 28.26 -28.70 -18.42
CA ASN A 103 29.38 -29.61 -18.71
C ASN A 103 28.92 -31.06 -18.93
N ARG A 104 28.60 -31.44 -20.18
CA ARG A 104 28.73 -32.82 -20.65
C ARG A 104 28.98 -32.81 -22.16
N SER A 105 30.25 -32.70 -22.54
CA SER A 105 30.76 -33.43 -23.72
C SER A 105 32.28 -33.45 -23.71
N ALA A 106 32.83 -34.52 -23.13
CA ALA A 106 34.16 -35.05 -23.42
C ALA A 106 34.03 -36.58 -23.38
N ALA A 107 34.70 -37.26 -24.31
CA ALA A 107 34.66 -38.70 -24.63
C ALA A 107 33.36 -39.14 -25.37
N SER A 108 33.41 -39.69 -26.59
CA SER A 108 34.34 -40.67 -27.15
C SER A 108 34.49 -40.53 -28.65
#